data_AF-A0A969YNS1-F1
#
_entry.id   AF-A0A969YNS1-F1
#
_cell.length_a   1.000
_cell.length_b   1.000
_cell.length_c   1.000
_cell.angle_alpha   90.00
_cell.angle_beta   90.00
_cell.angle_gamma   90.00
#
_symmetry.space_group_name_H-M   'P 1'
#
loop_
_entity.id
_entity.type
_entity.pdbx_description
1 polymer ?
#
loop_
_entity_poly.entity_id
_entity_poly.type
_entity_poly.pdbx_seq_one_letter_code
_entity_poly.pdbx_strand_id
1 'polypeptide(L)'
;MRINESSNTGARIGVYVCHCGLNIARTVDCGRVAEFASRLPEVALARDIAYACSEPGQQSIKEDILERNLDRVVIASCSPRLHEPTFRQMLQSAGLNPYLLEMAN
;
A
#
# COMPACT_ATOMS: atom_id res chain seq x y z
N MET A 1 -31.53 -18.53 8.30
CA MET A 1 -30.41 -17.89 7.59
C MET A 1 -30.12 -16.58 8.31
N ARG A 2 -29.19 -16.59 9.27
CA ARG A 2 -28.80 -15.37 9.98
C ARG A 2 -27.86 -14.60 9.06
N ILE A 3 -28.34 -13.48 8.54
CA ILE A 3 -27.54 -12.54 7.79
C ILE A 3 -26.59 -11.93 8.83
N ASN A 4 -25.31 -12.22 8.71
CA ASN A 4 -24.30 -11.69 9.61
C ASN A 4 -24.05 -10.23 9.20
N GLU A 5 -24.78 -9.32 9.82
CA GLU A 5 -24.60 -7.88 9.72
C GLU A 5 -23.32 -7.48 10.46
N SER A 6 -22.18 -7.63 9.79
CA SER A 6 -20.94 -6.99 10.18
C SER A 6 -20.58 -5.96 9.12
N SER A 7 -21.33 -4.85 9.13
CA SER A 7 -20.98 -3.61 8.44
C SER A 7 -19.76 -2.98 9.12
N ASN A 8 -18.57 -3.48 8.78
CA ASN A 8 -17.37 -2.66 8.94
C ASN A 8 -17.29 -1.73 7.71
N THR A 9 -18.02 -0.62 7.76
CA THR A 9 -18.30 0.28 6.62
C THR A 9 -17.17 1.25 6.27
N GLY A 10 -15.98 1.12 6.86
CA GLY A 10 -14.82 1.97 6.57
C GLY A 10 -13.75 1.21 5.79
N ALA A 11 -13.12 1.88 4.82
CA ALA A 11 -11.99 1.30 4.10
C ALA A 11 -10.83 0.92 5.04
N ARG A 12 -10.02 -0.07 4.64
CA ARG A 12 -8.79 -0.47 5.35
C ARG A 12 -7.60 -0.32 4.41
N ILE A 13 -7.06 0.89 4.39
CA ILE A 13 -6.04 1.31 3.43
C ILE A 13 -4.64 1.03 4.01
N GLY A 14 -3.80 0.36 3.22
CA GLY A 14 -2.35 0.32 3.45
C GLY A 14 -1.64 1.36 2.59
N VAL A 15 -0.85 2.23 3.21
CA VAL A 15 -0.05 3.26 2.51
C VAL A 15 1.43 2.91 2.59
N TYR A 16 2.09 2.83 1.44
CA TYR A 16 3.52 2.49 1.34
C TYR A 16 4.29 3.62 0.65
N VAL A 17 5.26 4.19 1.36
CA VAL A 17 6.09 5.29 0.85
C VAL A 17 7.46 4.77 0.43
N CYS A 18 7.71 4.68 -0.86
CA CYS A 18 8.93 4.12 -1.41
C CYS A 18 10.10 5.12 -1.29
N HIS A 19 11.26 4.65 -0.84
CA HIS A 19 12.51 5.42 -0.85
C HIS A 19 13.15 5.45 -2.25
N CYS A 20 12.92 4.39 -3.04
CA CYS A 20 13.58 4.14 -4.32
C CYS A 20 15.11 4.30 -4.19
N GLY A 21 15.67 3.69 -3.14
CA GLY A 21 17.05 3.96 -2.71
C GLY A 21 17.20 5.40 -2.27
N LEU A 22 17.99 6.19 -3.00
CA LEU A 22 18.12 7.63 -2.77
C LEU A 22 17.42 8.48 -3.83
N ASN A 23 16.67 7.88 -4.77
CA ASN A 23 15.99 8.67 -5.81
C ASN A 23 14.87 9.53 -5.23
N ILE A 24 14.12 9.01 -4.25
CA ILE A 24 13.07 9.74 -3.53
C ILE A 24 13.59 10.20 -2.16
N ALA A 25 14.16 9.29 -1.38
CA ALA A 25 14.57 9.55 0.01
C ALA A 25 15.69 10.61 0.17
N ARG A 26 16.41 10.96 -0.91
CA ARG A 26 17.37 12.07 -0.86
C ARG A 26 16.71 13.43 -0.68
N THR A 27 15.49 13.59 -1.19
CA THR A 27 14.79 14.88 -1.24
C THR A 27 13.54 14.88 -0.37
N VAL A 28 12.83 13.75 -0.31
CA VAL A 28 11.59 13.59 0.43
C VAL A 28 11.88 12.82 1.72
N ASP A 29 11.41 13.34 2.84
CA ASP A 29 11.39 12.60 4.11
C ASP A 29 10.27 11.56 4.08
N CYS A 30 10.58 10.37 3.55
CA CYS A 30 9.61 9.29 3.38
C CYS A 30 9.00 8.84 4.71
N GLY A 31 9.78 8.83 5.79
CA GLY A 31 9.31 8.47 7.12
C GLY A 31 8.26 9.45 7.64
N ARG A 32 8.50 10.76 7.50
CA ARG A 32 7.53 11.80 7.86
C ARG A 32 6.27 11.76 6.99
N VAL A 33 6.39 11.42 5.70
CA VAL A 33 5.22 11.22 4.82
C VAL A 33 4.39 10.02 5.28
N ALA A 34 5.02 8.90 5.62
CA ALA A 34 4.34 7.72 6.16
C ALA A 34 3.67 8.02 7.51
N GLU A 35 4.36 8.74 8.41
CA GLU A 35 3.81 9.17 9.69
C GLU A 35 2.58 10.07 9.50
N PHE A 36 2.63 11.01 8.55
CA PHE A 36 1.47 11.81 8.18
C PHE A 36 0.32 10.96 7.66
N ALA A 37 0.59 10.04 6.73
CA ALA A 37 -0.43 9.16 6.16
C ALA A 37 -1.12 8.28 7.21
N SER A 38 -0.38 7.82 8.24
CA SER A 38 -0.94 7.00 9.33
C SER A 38 -2.05 7.69 10.14
N ARG A 39 -2.14 9.03 10.06
CA ARG A 39 -3.16 9.82 10.76
C ARG A 39 -4.40 10.11 9.91
N LEU A 40 -4.39 9.71 8.64
CA LEU A 40 -5.54 9.93 7.77
C LEU A 40 -6.68 8.95 8.09
N PRO A 41 -7.95 9.34 7.91
CA PRO A 41 -9.07 8.42 8.05
C PRO A 41 -8.88 7.17 7.19
N GLU A 42 -9.34 6.02 7.69
CA GLU A 42 -9.34 4.73 6.98
C GLU A 42 -7.97 4.12 6.68
N VAL A 43 -6.86 4.83 6.98
CA VAL A 43 -5.51 4.27 6.89
C VAL A 43 -5.28 3.36 8.09
N ALA A 44 -5.26 2.05 7.82
CA ALA A 44 -5.02 1.02 8.81
C ALA A 44 -3.53 0.72 9.03
N LEU A 45 -2.70 1.05 8.03
CA LEU A 45 -1.25 0.91 8.08
C LEU A 45 -0.62 1.98 7.17
N ALA A 46 0.43 2.64 7.66
CA ALA A 46 1.32 3.41 6.81
C ALA A 46 2.78 3.15 7.21
N ARG A 47 3.64 2.91 6.23
CA ARG A 47 5.09 2.78 6.45
C ARG A 47 5.87 3.18 5.22
N ASP A 48 7.12 3.54 5.45
CA ASP A 48 8.09 3.71 4.39
C ASP A 48 8.82 2.40 4.07
N ILE A 49 9.32 2.27 2.84
CA ILE A 49 9.91 1.04 2.34
C ILE A 49 11.03 1.33 1.35
N ALA A 50 12.15 0.61 1.45
CA ALA A 50 13.34 0.87 0.63
C ALA A 50 13.06 0.79 -0.88
N TYR A 51 12.41 -0.31 -1.32
CA TYR A 51 12.05 -0.55 -2.71
C TYR A 51 10.72 -1.30 -2.80
N ALA A 52 9.61 -0.56 -2.93
CA ALA A 52 8.27 -1.16 -3.00
C ALA A 52 8.12 -2.20 -4.14
N CYS A 53 8.73 -1.94 -5.31
CA CYS A 53 8.64 -2.84 -6.46
C CYS A 53 9.56 -4.07 -6.38
N SER A 54 10.52 -4.09 -5.45
CA SER A 54 11.40 -5.26 -5.27
C SER A 54 10.62 -6.46 -4.75
N GLU A 55 11.13 -7.68 -4.98
CA GLU A 55 10.51 -8.90 -4.46
C GLU A 55 10.34 -8.89 -2.92
N PRO A 56 11.35 -8.49 -2.11
CA PRO A 56 11.15 -8.32 -0.67
C PRO A 56 10.08 -7.26 -0.34
N GLY A 57 10.04 -6.17 -1.10
CA GLY A 57 9.06 -5.11 -0.91
C GLY A 57 7.63 -5.59 -1.16
N GLN A 58 7.41 -6.26 -2.29
CA GLN A 58 6.12 -6.87 -2.64
C GLN A 58 5.72 -7.93 -1.62
N GLN A 59 6.66 -8.78 -1.18
CA GLN A 59 6.37 -9.80 -0.17
C GLN A 59 5.89 -9.18 1.14
N SER A 60 6.57 -8.14 1.61
CA SER A 60 6.20 -7.43 2.82
C SER A 60 4.84 -6.73 2.71
N ILE A 61 4.47 -6.19 1.54
CA ILE A 61 3.13 -5.61 1.31
C ILE A 61 2.05 -6.70 1.34
N LYS A 62 2.30 -7.87 0.74
CA LYS A 62 1.35 -8.99 0.76
C LYS A 62 1.11 -9.53 2.17
N GLU A 63 2.16 -9.61 2.98
CA GLU A 63 2.05 -10.01 4.39
C GLU A 63 1.17 -9.03 5.17
N ASP A 64 1.42 -7.73 5.02
CA ASP A 64 0.59 -6.69 5.65
C ASP A 64 -0.88 -6.75 5.21
N ILE A 65 -1.15 -7.01 3.92
CA ILE A 65 -2.51 -7.18 3.39
C ILE A 65 -3.24 -8.26 4.17
N LEU A 66 -2.60 -9.42 4.38
CA LEU A 66 -3.19 -10.56 5.08
C LEU A 66 -3.30 -10.33 6.59
N GLU A 67 -2.22 -9.86 7.23
CA GLU A 67 -2.17 -9.68 8.68
C GLU A 67 -3.09 -8.57 9.18
N ARG A 68 -3.28 -7.52 8.38
CA ARG A 68 -4.07 -6.35 8.76
C ARG A 68 -5.45 -6.32 8.11
N ASN A 69 -5.81 -7.34 7.32
CA ASN A 69 -7.03 -7.37 6.51
C ASN A 69 -7.19 -6.06 5.73
N LEU A 70 -6.15 -5.66 4.99
CA LEU A 70 -6.23 -4.48 4.13
C LEU A 70 -7.09 -4.82 2.91
N ASP A 71 -7.88 -3.87 2.45
CA ASP A 71 -8.75 -4.03 1.28
C ASP A 71 -8.41 -3.05 0.15
N ARG A 72 -7.55 -2.05 0.42
CA ARG A 72 -7.07 -1.03 -0.52
C ARG A 72 -5.60 -0.75 -0.27
N VAL A 73 -4.88 -0.42 -1.34
CA VAL A 73 -3.43 -0.15 -1.27
C VAL A 73 -3.11 1.16 -1.98
N VAL A 74 -2.36 2.03 -1.33
CA VAL A 74 -1.75 3.23 -1.92
C VAL A 74 -0.25 3.06 -1.91
N ILE A 75 0.41 3.26 -3.06
CA ILE A 75 1.86 3.22 -3.16
C ILE A 75 2.38 4.57 -3.65
N ALA A 76 2.97 5.35 -2.74
CA ALA A 76 3.66 6.60 -3.06
C ALA A 76 5.09 6.27 -3.54
N SER A 77 5.31 6.29 -4.85
CA SER A 77 6.54 5.80 -5.47
C SER A 77 6.82 6.43 -6.83
N CYS A 78 7.23 5.64 -7.82
CA CYS A 78 7.51 6.10 -9.18
C CYS A 78 6.24 6.23 -10.01
N SER A 79 6.40 6.61 -11.27
CA SER A 79 5.28 6.73 -12.22
C SER A 79 4.44 5.44 -12.32
N PRO A 80 3.10 5.54 -12.32
CA PRO A 80 2.21 4.41 -12.58
C PRO A 80 2.46 3.77 -13.94
N ARG A 81 2.94 4.54 -14.92
CA ARG A 81 3.31 4.02 -16.26
C ARG A 81 4.37 2.93 -16.21
N LEU A 82 5.17 2.87 -15.13
CA LEU A 82 6.25 1.90 -14.98
C LEU A 82 5.83 0.68 -14.15
N HIS A 83 5.22 0.89 -12.97
CA HIS A 83 5.02 -0.19 -11.99
C HIS A 83 3.58 -0.44 -11.57
N GLU A 84 2.59 0.27 -12.11
CA GLU A 84 1.18 -0.09 -11.87
C GLU A 84 0.88 -1.55 -12.26
N PRO A 85 1.34 -2.08 -13.41
CA PRO A 85 1.12 -3.50 -13.74
C PRO A 85 1.75 -4.45 -12.70
N THR A 86 2.96 -4.13 -12.22
CA THR A 86 3.67 -4.91 -11.20
C THR A 86 2.88 -4.96 -9.89
N PHE A 87 2.42 -3.81 -9.41
CA PHE A 87 1.68 -3.75 -8.15
C PHE A 87 0.28 -4.36 -8.27
N ARG A 88 -0.38 -4.24 -9.43
CA ARG A 88 -1.65 -4.95 -9.69
C ARG A 88 -1.50 -6.45 -9.63
N GLN A 89 -0.42 -6.99 -10.22
CA GLN A 89 -0.12 -8.42 -10.14
C GLN A 89 0.15 -8.85 -8.68
N MET A 90 0.85 -8.02 -7.92
CA MET A 90 1.08 -8.25 -6.49
C MET A 90 -0.24 -8.31 -5.70
N LEU A 91 -1.15 -7.33 -5.88
CA LEU A 91 -2.47 -7.33 -5.24
C LEU A 91 -3.28 -8.58 -5.62
N GLN A 92 -3.28 -8.95 -6.91
CA GLN A 92 -3.97 -10.14 -7.38
C GLN A 92 -3.42 -11.41 -6.72
N SER A 93 -2.09 -11.51 -6.55
CA SER A 93 -1.46 -12.63 -5.84
C SER A 93 -1.78 -12.68 -4.34
N ALA A 94 -2.15 -11.54 -3.75
CA ALA A 94 -2.62 -11.42 -2.37
C ALA A 94 -4.14 -11.65 -2.22
N GLY A 95 -4.85 -11.94 -3.33
CA GLY A 95 -6.30 -12.12 -3.33
C GLY A 95 -7.12 -10.82 -3.32
N LEU A 96 -6.50 -9.66 -3.56
CA LEU A 96 -7.19 -8.38 -3.69
C LEU A 96 -7.58 -8.07 -5.14
N ASN A 97 -8.64 -7.29 -5.28
CA ASN A 97 -8.99 -6.71 -6.57
C ASN A 97 -7.87 -5.74 -7.02
N PRO A 98 -7.23 -5.96 -8.19
CA PRO A 98 -6.12 -5.13 -8.65
C PRO A 98 -6.50 -3.66 -8.90
N TYR A 99 -7.79 -3.34 -9.00
CA TYR A 99 -8.28 -1.96 -9.15
C TYR A 99 -8.51 -1.25 -7.82
N LEU A 100 -8.25 -1.90 -6.68
CA LEU A 100 -8.20 -1.27 -5.35
C LEU A 100 -6.77 -0.79 -5.00
N LEU A 101 -5.96 -0.58 -6.03
CA LEU A 101 -4.64 0.05 -5.97
C LEU A 101 -4.75 1.50 -6.45
N GLU A 102 -4.08 2.41 -5.73
CA GLU A 102 -3.78 3.77 -6.19
C GLU A 102 -2.26 4.02 -6.12
N MET A 103 -1.71 4.75 -7.09
CA MET A 103 -0.29 5.12 -7.10
C MET A 103 -0.14 6.64 -7.05
N ALA A 104 0.60 7.13 -6.07
CA ALA A 104 0.98 8.54 -5.97
C ALA A 104 2.42 8.72 -6.47
N ASN A 105 2.64 9.65 -7.39
CA ASN A 105 3.94 9.99 -7.96
C ASN A 105 4.28 11.45 -7.67
#